data_AF-A0AAW0VXU8-F1
#
_entry.id   AF-A0AAW0VXU8-F1
#
_cell.length_a   1.000
_cell.length_b   1.000
_cell.length_c   1.000
_cell.angle_alpha   90.00
_cell.angle_beta   90.00
_cell.angle_gamma   90.00
#
_symmetry.space_group_name_H-M   'P 1'
#
loop_
_entity.id
_entity.type
_entity.pdbx_description
1 polymer ?
#
loop_
_entity_poly.entity_id
_entity_poly.type
_entity_poly.pdbx_seq_one_letter_code
_entity_poly.pdbx_strand_id
1 'polypeptide(L)'
;MTRSNRSIQEAIRNNINIILDPRMGQPPKEQEYNILPHPRSMTLEELDGHMVELQSKGMNVRGTLRKLMLQHATKNQPQHVLALMKAKEIGIKASAGMMAGIIAAYVSCRNADAALDMLSELQVQHAGFSLDSFKIIDLCTLLIEEGRSEEGVLLLEEYIEKNVKVAFDATGIRRNCRNLLMAAATTGDCELTSQLFSKLLGCGFVRADNLTLGALVKCRLNSGDLAAAVTEAETILKKYKCLPMRIEILIHLIHHLKCQNESMSCLDESSWDVVVGTVAS
;
A
#
# COMPACT_ATOMS: atom_id res chain seq x y z
N MET A 1 1.94 -80.09 5.10
CA MET A 1 1.53 -78.94 5.93
C MET A 1 0.73 -77.95 5.08
N THR A 2 -0.53 -77.71 5.41
CA THR A 2 -1.47 -76.85 4.66
C THR A 2 -1.03 -75.38 4.69
N ARG A 3 -1.34 -74.61 3.63
CA ARG A 3 -1.01 -73.17 3.50
C ARG A 3 -1.42 -72.34 4.73
N SER A 4 -2.50 -72.72 5.39
CA SER A 4 -3.01 -72.07 6.61
C SER A 4 -1.99 -72.09 7.78
N ASN A 5 -1.24 -73.19 7.94
CA ASN A 5 -0.23 -73.29 9.00
C ASN A 5 0.99 -72.39 8.76
N ARG A 6 1.34 -72.08 7.51
CA ARG A 6 2.43 -71.13 7.21
C ARG A 6 2.05 -69.70 7.58
N SER A 7 0.83 -69.29 7.25
CA SER A 7 0.31 -67.95 7.58
C SER A 7 0.31 -67.69 9.09
N ILE A 8 -0.11 -68.68 9.89
CA ILE A 8 -0.12 -68.56 11.35
C ILE A 8 1.31 -68.47 11.90
N GLN A 9 2.25 -69.27 11.39
CA GLN A 9 3.64 -69.19 11.83
C GLN A 9 4.33 -67.88 11.42
N GLU A 10 3.96 -67.31 10.28
CA GLU A 10 4.46 -66.03 9.81
C GLU A 10 3.91 -64.86 10.65
N ALA A 11 2.63 -64.90 11.01
CA ALA A 11 2.02 -63.94 11.93
C ALA A 11 2.66 -64.00 13.33
N ILE A 12 2.91 -65.21 13.86
CA ILE A 12 3.59 -65.39 15.16
C ILE A 12 5.02 -64.84 15.09
N ARG A 13 5.77 -65.14 14.03
CA ARG A 13 7.14 -64.63 13.85
C ARG A 13 7.18 -63.10 13.73
N ASN A 14 6.22 -62.50 13.03
CA ASN A 14 6.13 -61.04 12.91
C ASN A 14 5.81 -60.37 14.25
N ASN A 15 4.89 -60.93 15.04
CA ASN A 15 4.55 -60.39 16.35
C ASN A 15 5.71 -60.53 17.35
N ILE A 16 6.45 -61.64 17.31
CA ILE A 16 7.66 -61.82 18.13
C ILE A 16 8.73 -60.79 17.77
N ASN A 17 8.92 -60.50 16.47
CA ASN A 17 9.89 -59.49 16.02
C ASN A 17 9.50 -58.07 16.46
N ILE A 18 8.20 -57.75 16.55
CA ILE A 18 7.72 -56.46 17.08
C ILE A 18 8.02 -56.36 18.57
N ILE A 19 7.79 -57.43 19.34
CA ILE A 19 8.04 -57.44 20.80
C ILE A 19 9.55 -57.41 21.12
N LEU A 20 10.37 -58.00 20.25
CA LEU A 20 11.83 -58.03 20.38
C LEU A 20 12.54 -56.82 19.75
N ASP A 21 11.80 -55.84 19.19
CA ASP A 21 12.41 -54.62 18.66
C ASP A 21 13.06 -53.84 19.83
N PRO A 22 14.39 -53.64 19.84
CA PRO A 22 15.10 -52.91 20.89
C PRO A 22 14.66 -51.46 21.08
N ARG A 23 13.83 -50.93 20.16
CA ARG A 23 13.25 -49.59 20.19
C ARG A 23 11.92 -49.53 20.96
N MET A 24 11.27 -50.67 21.22
CA MET A 24 10.04 -50.72 21.99
C MET A 24 10.31 -50.37 23.46
N GLY A 25 9.77 -49.24 23.90
CA GLY A 25 9.96 -48.73 25.27
C GLY A 25 11.17 -47.82 25.46
N GLN A 26 11.93 -47.50 24.41
CA GLN A 26 12.85 -46.37 24.47
C GLN A 26 12.03 -45.08 24.49
N PRO A 27 12.29 -44.14 25.42
CA PRO A 27 11.68 -42.82 25.33
C PRO A 27 12.04 -42.22 23.97
N PRO A 28 11.09 -41.56 23.29
CA PRO A 28 11.34 -40.76 22.09
C PRO A 28 12.62 -39.93 22.28
N LYS A 29 13.46 -39.81 21.25
CA LYS A 29 14.66 -38.97 21.37
C LYS A 29 14.20 -37.55 21.72
N GLU A 30 14.94 -36.82 22.57
CA GLU A 30 14.57 -35.44 22.99
C GLU A 30 14.21 -34.51 21.80
N GLN A 31 14.73 -34.81 20.61
CA GLN A 31 14.43 -34.13 19.35
C GLN A 31 12.98 -34.28 18.85
N GLU A 32 12.25 -35.33 19.25
CA GLU A 32 10.82 -35.54 18.93
C GLU A 32 9.88 -34.71 19.81
N TYR A 33 10.38 -34.10 20.89
CA TYR A 33 9.56 -33.24 21.78
C TYR A 33 9.53 -31.77 21.37
N ASN A 34 10.34 -31.34 20.40
CA ASN A 34 10.23 -29.99 19.83
C ASN A 34 9.15 -29.99 18.73
N ILE A 35 7.89 -30.09 19.17
CA ILE A 35 6.68 -29.98 18.33
C ILE A 35 6.41 -28.50 17.93
N LEU A 36 7.30 -27.57 18.28
CA LEU A 36 7.16 -26.19 17.85
C LEU A 36 7.60 -26.06 16.38
N PRO A 37 6.68 -25.74 15.45
CA PRO A 37 7.05 -25.53 14.06
C PRO A 37 8.05 -24.38 13.97
N HIS A 38 8.97 -24.40 13.01
CA HIS A 38 9.94 -23.32 12.85
C HIS A 38 9.22 -21.95 12.78
N PRO A 39 9.74 -20.85 13.34
CA PRO A 39 9.10 -19.51 13.29
C PRO A 39 8.75 -18.97 11.89
N ARG A 40 9.18 -19.66 10.83
CA ARG A 40 8.84 -19.34 9.44
C ARG A 40 7.48 -19.89 9.03
N SER A 41 7.06 -21.01 9.62
CA SER A 41 5.79 -21.70 9.39
C SER A 41 4.76 -21.49 10.50
N MET A 42 5.12 -20.78 11.58
CA MET A 42 4.21 -20.49 12.68
C MET A 42 3.06 -19.56 12.26
N THR A 43 1.86 -19.84 12.78
CA THR A 43 0.71 -18.93 12.74
C THR A 43 0.93 -17.74 13.68
N LEU A 44 0.06 -16.72 13.61
CA LEU A 44 0.22 -15.50 14.41
C LEU A 44 0.09 -15.80 15.92
N GLU A 45 -0.87 -16.64 16.31
CA GLU A 45 -1.08 -17.08 17.69
C GLU A 45 0.11 -17.91 18.21
N GLU A 46 0.64 -18.79 17.37
CA GLU A 46 1.87 -19.56 17.69
C GLU A 46 3.09 -18.66 17.83
N LEU A 47 3.19 -17.60 17.02
CA LEU A 47 4.26 -16.61 17.09
C LEU A 47 4.19 -15.78 18.38
N ASP A 48 2.99 -15.42 18.83
CA ASP A 48 2.78 -14.76 20.12
C ASP A 48 3.13 -15.68 21.29
N GLY A 49 2.68 -16.94 21.25
CA GLY A 49 3.04 -17.95 22.26
C GLY A 49 4.55 -18.19 22.33
N HIS A 50 5.19 -18.37 21.17
CA HIS A 50 6.64 -18.57 21.07
C HIS A 50 7.43 -17.33 21.53
N MET A 51 6.89 -16.13 21.30
CA MET A 51 7.46 -14.89 21.80
C MET A 51 7.49 -14.89 23.34
N VAL A 52 6.37 -15.21 23.99
CA VAL A 52 6.27 -15.27 25.46
C VAL A 52 7.23 -16.31 26.02
N GLU A 53 7.34 -17.46 25.37
CA GLU A 53 8.27 -18.52 25.75
C GLU A 53 9.73 -18.04 25.67
N LEU A 54 10.14 -17.44 24.55
CA LEU A 54 11.50 -16.91 24.39
C LEU A 54 11.82 -15.83 25.42
N GLN A 55 10.86 -14.98 25.75
CA GLN A 55 11.02 -13.97 26.81
C GLN A 55 11.19 -14.61 28.19
N SER A 56 10.37 -15.61 28.53
CA SER A 56 10.46 -16.32 29.81
C SER A 56 11.80 -17.04 29.98
N LYS A 57 12.39 -17.50 28.88
CA LYS A 57 13.69 -18.19 28.84
C LYS A 57 14.88 -17.23 28.70
N GLY A 58 14.65 -15.92 28.60
CA GLY A 58 15.70 -14.92 28.37
C GLY A 58 16.45 -15.10 27.04
N MET A 59 15.81 -15.73 26.05
CA MET A 59 16.40 -16.04 24.75
C MET A 59 16.24 -14.87 23.76
N ASN A 60 16.90 -14.96 22.60
CA ASN A 60 16.83 -13.93 21.58
C ASN A 60 15.43 -13.88 20.93
N VAL A 61 14.71 -12.78 21.16
CA VAL A 61 13.35 -12.56 20.63
C VAL A 61 13.32 -11.79 19.30
N ARG A 62 14.46 -11.32 18.80
CA ARG A 62 14.51 -10.37 17.67
C ARG A 62 13.92 -10.95 16.38
N GLY A 63 14.25 -12.20 16.07
CA GLY A 63 13.77 -12.88 14.87
C GLY A 63 12.26 -13.08 14.89
N THR A 64 11.75 -13.57 16.01
CA THR A 64 10.31 -13.77 16.26
C THR A 64 9.56 -12.44 16.23
N LEU A 65 10.11 -11.38 16.83
CA LEU A 65 9.50 -10.05 16.86
C LEU A 65 9.35 -9.49 15.45
N ARG A 66 10.42 -9.54 14.66
CA ARG A 66 10.39 -9.06 13.27
C ARG A 66 9.33 -9.80 12.46
N LYS A 67 9.22 -11.12 12.63
CA LYS A 67 8.23 -11.93 11.92
C LYS A 67 6.80 -11.59 12.34
N LEU A 68 6.59 -11.38 13.64
CA LEU A 68 5.31 -11.03 14.24
C LEU A 68 4.83 -9.66 13.72
N MET A 69 5.72 -8.66 13.70
CA MET A 69 5.47 -7.35 13.08
C MET A 69 5.11 -7.48 11.60
N LEU A 70 5.85 -8.28 10.83
CA LEU A 70 5.57 -8.49 9.42
C LEU A 70 4.21 -9.17 9.20
N GLN A 71 3.81 -10.11 10.06
CA GLN A 71 2.50 -10.75 9.98
C GLN A 71 1.37 -9.78 10.30
N HIS A 72 1.49 -8.94 11.32
CA HIS A 72 0.49 -7.88 11.59
C HIS A 72 0.43 -6.85 10.46
N ALA A 73 1.58 -6.45 9.90
CA ALA A 73 1.62 -5.56 8.74
C ALA A 73 0.91 -6.20 7.53
N THR A 74 1.12 -7.50 7.27
CA THR A 74 0.47 -8.25 6.19
C THR A 74 -1.05 -8.36 6.40
N LYS A 75 -1.50 -8.49 7.66
CA LYS A 75 -2.92 -8.52 8.03
C LYS A 75 -3.56 -7.12 8.14
N ASN A 76 -2.86 -6.07 7.73
CA ASN A 76 -3.31 -4.67 7.82
C ASN A 76 -3.69 -4.24 9.24
N GLN A 77 -2.89 -4.65 10.24
CA GLN A 77 -3.05 -4.29 11.66
C GLN A 77 -1.90 -3.39 12.15
N PRO A 78 -1.75 -2.16 11.62
CA PRO A 78 -0.60 -1.31 11.91
C PRO A 78 -0.54 -0.87 13.38
N GLN A 79 -1.69 -0.74 14.05
CA GLN A 79 -1.75 -0.42 15.48
C GLN A 79 -1.08 -1.48 16.36
N HIS A 80 -1.20 -2.75 16.01
CA HIS A 80 -0.56 -3.84 16.74
C HIS A 80 0.96 -3.82 16.55
N VAL A 81 1.44 -3.47 15.34
CA VAL A 81 2.86 -3.26 15.08
C VAL A 81 3.42 -2.16 15.99
N LEU A 82 2.71 -1.03 16.11
CA LEU A 82 3.12 0.07 16.97
C LEU A 82 3.07 -0.30 18.46
N ALA A 83 2.04 -1.03 18.90
CA ALA A 83 1.93 -1.51 20.27
C ALA A 83 3.05 -2.48 20.65
N LEU A 84 3.40 -3.41 19.75
CA LEU A 84 4.51 -4.35 19.93
C LEU A 84 5.86 -3.64 20.03
N MET A 85 6.01 -2.50 19.34
CA MET A 85 7.21 -1.67 19.44
C MET A 85 7.26 -0.93 20.78
N LYS A 86 6.19 -0.22 21.15
CA LYS A 86 6.10 0.51 22.43
C LYS A 86 6.29 -0.42 23.63
N ALA A 87 5.65 -1.59 23.60
CA ALA A 87 5.78 -2.60 24.65
C ALA A 87 7.20 -3.19 24.75
N LYS A 88 8.06 -2.97 23.74
CA LYS A 88 9.41 -3.55 23.64
C LYS A 88 10.51 -2.50 23.50
N GLU A 89 10.20 -1.22 23.79
CA GLU A 89 11.16 -0.10 23.90
C GLU A 89 12.25 -0.34 24.95
N ILE A 90 12.20 -1.44 25.71
CA ILE A 90 13.18 -1.78 26.75
C ILE A 90 14.16 -2.84 26.20
N GLY A 91 15.12 -2.43 25.36
CA GLY A 91 16.42 -3.11 25.26
C GLY A 91 16.82 -3.77 23.94
N ILE A 92 15.98 -3.76 22.89
CA ILE A 92 16.36 -4.34 21.58
C ILE A 92 16.60 -3.23 20.57
N LYS A 93 17.87 -3.07 20.13
CA LYS A 93 18.19 -2.17 19.00
C LYS A 93 17.40 -2.63 17.76
N ALA A 94 16.50 -1.76 17.28
CA ALA A 94 15.75 -2.01 16.06
C ALA A 94 16.71 -2.15 14.89
N SER A 95 16.46 -3.12 14.02
CA SER A 95 17.21 -3.20 12.75
C SER A 95 16.60 -2.24 11.72
N ALA A 96 17.41 -1.78 10.76
CA ALA A 96 16.93 -0.94 9.65
C ALA A 96 15.65 -1.46 8.97
N GLY A 97 15.55 -2.78 8.75
CA GLY A 97 14.35 -3.39 8.18
C GLY A 97 13.12 -3.38 9.10
N MET A 98 13.31 -3.34 10.41
CA MET A 98 12.22 -3.17 11.38
C MET A 98 11.75 -1.71 11.37
N MET A 99 12.68 -0.75 11.40
CA MET A 99 12.38 0.68 11.29
C MET A 99 11.63 1.00 10.00
N ALA A 100 12.06 0.44 8.86
CA ALA A 100 11.35 0.56 7.59
C ALA A 100 9.90 0.02 7.66
N GLY A 101 9.67 -1.06 8.41
CA GLY A 101 8.32 -1.59 8.66
C GLY A 101 7.49 -0.69 9.57
N ILE A 102 8.12 -0.02 10.54
CA ILE A 102 7.47 0.93 11.44
C ILE A 102 7.03 2.18 10.69
N ILE A 103 7.87 2.73 9.81
CA ILE A 103 7.51 3.86 8.94
C ILE A 103 6.25 3.51 8.13
N ALA A 104 6.21 2.33 7.51
CA ALA A 104 5.03 1.88 6.76
C ALA A 104 3.77 1.71 7.65
N ALA A 105 3.94 1.32 8.91
CA ALA A 105 2.84 1.24 9.87
C ALA A 105 2.33 2.63 10.27
N TYR A 106 3.21 3.62 10.50
CA TYR A 106 2.81 5.00 10.77
C TYR A 106 2.08 5.63 9.59
N VAL A 107 2.55 5.41 8.36
CA VAL A 107 1.85 5.86 7.14
C VAL A 107 0.45 5.24 7.06
N SER A 108 0.32 3.93 7.30
CA SER A 108 -0.99 3.25 7.34
C SER A 108 -1.91 3.78 8.43
N CYS A 109 -1.35 4.26 9.55
CA CYS A 109 -2.09 4.88 10.66
C CYS A 109 -2.37 6.38 10.46
N ARG A 110 -2.04 6.97 9.30
CA ARG A 110 -2.20 8.41 9.04
C ARG A 110 -1.47 9.28 10.09
N ASN A 111 -0.24 8.92 10.41
CA ASN A 111 0.61 9.69 11.32
C ASN A 111 1.93 10.04 10.61
N ALA A 112 1.94 11.16 9.89
CA ALA A 112 3.11 11.59 9.12
C ALA A 112 4.29 12.01 10.00
N ASP A 113 4.03 12.71 11.12
CA ASP A 113 5.09 13.19 12.03
C ASP A 113 5.92 12.04 12.57
N ALA A 114 5.27 11.01 13.13
CA ALA A 114 5.98 9.85 13.66
C ALA A 114 6.69 9.04 12.56
N ALA A 115 6.16 9.06 11.32
CA ALA A 115 6.83 8.44 10.17
C ALA A 115 8.11 9.20 9.78
N LEU A 116 8.09 10.53 9.80
CA LEU A 116 9.24 11.39 9.51
C LEU A 116 10.30 11.32 10.62
N ASP A 117 9.90 11.30 11.88
CA ASP A 117 10.80 11.12 13.01
C ASP A 117 11.54 9.79 12.90
N MET A 118 10.81 8.70 12.63
CA MET A 118 11.39 7.37 12.43
C MET A 118 12.29 7.28 11.19
N LEU A 119 11.96 8.01 10.12
CA LEU A 119 12.80 8.13 8.93
C LEU A 119 14.12 8.84 9.25
N SER A 120 14.06 9.92 10.02
CA SER A 120 15.24 10.67 10.47
C SER A 120 16.13 9.80 11.37
N GLU A 121 15.52 9.09 12.32
CA GLU A 121 16.23 8.14 13.19
C GLU A 121 16.90 7.03 12.38
N LEU A 122 16.21 6.48 11.38
CA LEU A 122 16.74 5.45 10.48
C LEU A 122 17.97 5.96 9.72
N GLN A 123 17.93 7.18 9.19
CA GLN A 123 19.05 7.76 8.46
C GLN A 123 20.26 8.02 9.37
N VAL A 124 20.04 8.42 10.63
CA VAL A 124 21.11 8.63 11.62
C VAL A 124 21.73 7.31 12.07
N GLN A 125 20.92 6.32 12.43
CA GLN A 125 21.40 5.03 12.95
C GLN A 125 21.96 4.12 11.85
N HIS A 126 21.45 4.26 10.64
CA HIS A 126 21.74 3.38 9.50
C HIS A 126 21.97 4.18 8.22
N ALA A 127 22.97 5.07 8.22
CA ALA A 127 23.29 5.97 7.09
C ALA A 127 23.52 5.26 5.73
N GLY A 128 23.88 3.97 5.72
CA GLY A 128 24.04 3.17 4.50
C GLY A 128 22.77 2.47 4.02
N PHE A 129 21.65 2.60 4.73
CA PHE A 129 20.38 1.94 4.39
C PHE A 129 19.50 2.88 3.57
N SER A 130 19.18 2.49 2.33
CA SER A 130 18.19 3.18 1.51
C SER A 130 16.81 2.57 1.73
N LEU A 131 15.81 3.42 1.99
CA LEU A 131 14.43 2.98 2.13
C LEU A 131 13.83 2.60 0.77
N ASP A 132 12.95 1.60 0.74
CA ASP A 132 12.27 1.20 -0.48
C ASP A 132 11.43 2.35 -1.07
N SER A 133 11.45 2.49 -2.39
CA SER A 133 10.71 3.52 -3.13
C SER A 133 9.21 3.54 -2.79
N PHE A 134 8.61 2.36 -2.63
CA PHE A 134 7.21 2.19 -2.21
C PHE A 134 6.89 2.98 -0.94
N LYS A 135 7.74 2.87 0.08
CA LYS A 135 7.50 3.48 1.40
C LYS A 135 7.67 4.98 1.36
N ILE A 136 8.67 5.46 0.59
CA ILE A 136 8.88 6.90 0.40
C ILE A 136 7.70 7.52 -0.35
N ILE A 137 7.26 6.91 -1.45
CA ILE A 137 6.12 7.42 -2.24
C ILE A 137 4.83 7.42 -1.41
N ASP A 138 4.59 6.40 -0.59
CA ASP A 138 3.42 6.37 0.29
C ASP A 138 3.49 7.45 1.39
N LEU A 139 4.69 7.74 1.94
CA LEU A 139 4.88 8.84 2.88
C LEU A 139 4.68 10.21 2.21
N CYS A 140 5.23 10.41 1.01
CA CYS A 140 4.97 11.63 0.22
C CYS A 140 3.48 11.80 -0.08
N THR A 141 2.77 10.70 -0.38
CA THR A 141 1.32 10.72 -0.60
C THR A 141 0.59 11.21 0.64
N LEU A 142 0.93 10.66 1.81
CA LEU A 142 0.33 11.09 3.09
C LEU A 142 0.59 12.57 3.38
N LEU A 143 1.81 13.05 3.16
CA LEU A 143 2.16 14.47 3.37
C LEU A 143 1.33 15.41 2.51
N ILE A 144 1.12 15.07 1.23
CA ILE A 144 0.27 15.86 0.34
C ILE A 144 -1.19 15.83 0.81
N GLU A 145 -1.70 14.66 1.22
CA GLU A 145 -3.07 14.52 1.73
C GLU A 145 -3.30 15.33 3.02
N GLU A 146 -2.26 15.55 3.84
CA GLU A 146 -2.28 16.39 5.05
C GLU A 146 -2.02 17.88 4.77
N GLY A 147 -1.86 18.28 3.50
CA GLY A 147 -1.61 19.67 3.09
C GLY A 147 -0.14 20.11 3.20
N ARG A 148 0.77 19.19 3.51
CA ARG A 148 2.23 19.41 3.60
C ARG A 148 2.92 19.10 2.27
N SER A 149 2.40 19.69 1.19
CA SER A 149 2.83 19.36 -0.18
C SER A 149 4.31 19.65 -0.45
N GLU A 150 4.82 20.76 0.06
CA GLU A 150 6.24 21.15 -0.10
C GLU A 150 7.17 20.12 0.52
N GLU A 151 6.89 19.68 1.76
CA GLU A 151 7.67 18.64 2.44
C GLU A 151 7.61 17.31 1.68
N GLY A 152 6.43 16.94 1.16
CA GLY A 152 6.25 15.74 0.34
C GLY A 152 7.07 15.77 -0.95
N VAL A 153 7.13 16.92 -1.63
CA VAL A 153 7.93 17.10 -2.85
C VAL A 153 9.42 17.06 -2.54
N LEU A 154 9.88 17.78 -1.53
CA LEU A 154 11.29 17.79 -1.11
C LEU A 154 11.78 16.39 -0.74
N LEU A 155 10.98 15.64 0.02
CA LEU A 155 11.30 14.25 0.37
C LEU A 155 11.47 13.35 -0.87
N LEU A 156 10.59 13.52 -1.87
CA LEU A 156 10.68 12.77 -3.13
C LEU A 156 11.94 13.15 -3.92
N GLU A 157 12.27 14.44 -3.97
CA GLU A 157 13.47 14.95 -4.66
C GLU A 157 14.74 14.40 -4.03
N GLU A 158 14.87 14.50 -2.70
CA GLU A 158 16.01 13.94 -1.97
C GLU A 158 16.15 12.44 -2.23
N TYR A 159 15.04 11.71 -2.26
CA TYR A 159 15.05 10.29 -2.54
C TYR A 159 15.55 9.98 -3.96
N ILE A 160 15.07 10.72 -4.95
CA ILE A 160 15.49 10.57 -6.34
C ILE A 160 16.98 10.87 -6.47
N GLU A 161 17.47 11.98 -5.89
CA GLU A 161 18.88 12.39 -5.94
C GLU A 161 19.82 11.37 -5.29
N LYS A 162 19.41 10.78 -4.17
CA LYS A 162 20.17 9.73 -3.48
C LYS A 162 20.19 8.41 -4.28
N ASN A 163 19.19 8.16 -5.12
CA ASN A 163 18.99 6.88 -5.81
C ASN A 163 19.06 6.96 -7.35
N VAL A 164 19.64 8.02 -7.93
CA VAL A 164 19.72 8.30 -9.39
C VAL A 164 20.25 7.12 -10.23
N LYS A 165 21.04 6.22 -9.63
CA LYS A 165 21.66 5.07 -10.33
C LYS A 165 20.77 3.84 -10.45
N VAL A 166 19.60 3.82 -9.82
CA VAL A 166 18.69 2.66 -9.84
C VAL A 166 17.70 2.84 -10.98
N ALA A 167 17.78 1.99 -12.01
CA ALA A 167 16.73 1.93 -13.01
C ALA A 167 15.43 1.49 -12.32
N PHE A 168 14.46 2.41 -12.20
CA PHE A 168 13.20 2.11 -11.56
C PHE A 168 12.32 1.26 -12.49
N ASP A 169 11.88 0.11 -12.00
CA ASP A 169 10.84 -0.65 -12.68
C ASP A 169 9.48 0.01 -12.42
N ALA A 170 9.00 0.74 -13.42
CA ALA A 170 7.69 1.41 -13.41
C ALA A 170 6.51 0.46 -13.11
N THR A 171 6.67 -0.86 -13.23
CA THR A 171 5.57 -1.80 -13.00
C THR A 171 5.31 -2.05 -11.52
N GLY A 172 6.36 -2.18 -10.69
CA GLY A 172 6.21 -2.52 -9.27
C GLY A 172 5.50 -1.43 -8.48
N ILE A 173 5.90 -0.18 -8.68
CA ILE A 173 5.47 0.99 -7.90
C ILE A 173 4.31 1.78 -8.54
N ARG A 174 3.73 1.29 -9.65
CA ARG A 174 2.72 2.02 -10.42
C ARG A 174 1.54 2.48 -9.57
N ARG A 175 1.09 1.63 -8.64
CA ARG A 175 -0.04 1.92 -7.76
C ARG A 175 0.27 3.09 -6.82
N ASN A 176 1.45 3.09 -6.22
CA ASN A 176 1.89 4.13 -5.29
C ASN A 176 2.02 5.46 -6.03
N CYS A 177 2.67 5.47 -7.20
CA CYS A 177 2.77 6.68 -8.03
C CYS A 177 1.41 7.22 -8.46
N ARG A 178 0.46 6.33 -8.81
CA ARG A 178 -0.92 6.73 -9.12
C ARG A 178 -1.58 7.38 -7.90
N ASN A 179 -1.44 6.79 -6.72
CA ASN A 179 -2.02 7.35 -5.49
C ASN A 179 -1.43 8.72 -5.18
N LEU A 180 -0.11 8.88 -5.29
CA LEU A 180 0.58 10.15 -5.12
C LEU A 180 0.03 11.24 -6.07
N LEU A 181 -0.07 10.91 -7.37
CA LEU A 181 -0.61 11.83 -8.37
C LEU A 181 -2.08 12.17 -8.13
N MET A 182 -2.89 11.20 -7.69
CA MET A 182 -4.29 11.44 -7.35
C MET A 182 -4.46 12.28 -6.09
N ALA A 183 -3.60 12.10 -5.09
CA ALA A 183 -3.56 12.96 -3.91
C ALA A 183 -3.27 14.41 -4.30
N ALA A 184 -2.24 14.63 -5.12
CA ALA A 184 -1.94 15.95 -5.67
C ALA A 184 -3.12 16.52 -6.49
N ALA A 185 -3.76 15.73 -7.34
CA ALA A 185 -4.91 16.19 -8.11
C ALA A 185 -6.13 16.54 -7.23
N THR A 186 -6.23 15.96 -6.03
CA THR A 186 -7.33 16.21 -5.10
C THR A 186 -7.17 17.54 -4.37
N THR A 187 -5.95 18.07 -4.24
CA THR A 187 -5.73 19.41 -3.68
C THR A 187 -6.25 20.53 -4.60
N GLY A 188 -6.46 20.22 -5.89
CA GLY A 188 -6.82 21.20 -6.92
C GLY A 188 -5.63 22.02 -7.44
N ASP A 189 -4.42 21.74 -6.96
CA ASP A 189 -3.19 22.37 -7.44
C ASP A 189 -2.64 21.63 -8.67
N CYS A 190 -2.92 22.21 -9.84
CA CYS A 190 -2.53 21.59 -11.11
C CYS A 190 -1.08 21.85 -11.48
N GLU A 191 -0.43 22.83 -10.85
CA GLU A 191 1.01 23.04 -11.00
C GLU A 191 1.77 21.94 -10.25
N LEU A 192 1.43 21.70 -8.99
CA LEU A 192 1.96 20.58 -8.19
C LEU A 192 1.75 19.24 -8.89
N THR A 193 0.54 18.97 -9.37
CA THR A 193 0.22 17.70 -10.04
C THR A 193 1.06 17.52 -11.31
N SER A 194 1.24 18.58 -12.11
CA SER A 194 2.04 18.56 -13.33
C SER A 194 3.54 18.42 -13.05
N GLN A 195 4.04 19.08 -12.01
CA GLN A 195 5.41 18.99 -11.54
C GLN A 195 5.75 17.57 -11.09
N LEU A 196 4.90 16.96 -10.24
CA LEU A 196 5.06 15.59 -9.77
C LEU A 196 5.01 14.59 -10.93
N PHE A 197 4.04 14.74 -11.85
CA PHE A 197 3.96 13.89 -13.04
C PHE A 197 5.23 13.95 -13.87
N SER A 198 5.74 15.16 -14.14
CA SER A 198 6.94 15.36 -14.95
C SER A 198 8.19 14.77 -14.29
N LYS A 199 8.34 14.92 -12.97
CA LYS A 199 9.45 14.31 -12.20
C LYS A 199 9.38 12.79 -12.23
N LEU A 200 8.22 12.20 -11.92
CA LEU A 200 8.03 10.76 -11.92
C LEU A 200 8.25 10.16 -13.32
N LEU A 201 7.81 10.85 -14.37
CA LEU A 201 8.00 10.43 -15.75
C LEU A 201 9.48 10.50 -16.16
N GLY A 202 10.17 11.59 -15.82
CA GLY A 202 11.60 11.79 -16.13
C GLY A 202 12.52 10.77 -15.45
N CYS A 203 12.17 10.36 -14.23
CA CYS A 203 12.93 9.36 -13.47
C CYS A 203 12.50 7.91 -13.75
N GLY A 204 11.54 7.68 -14.66
CA GLY A 204 11.08 6.34 -15.03
C GLY A 204 10.21 5.63 -13.99
N PHE A 205 9.70 6.32 -12.98
CA PHE A 205 8.77 5.76 -11.98
C PHE A 205 7.39 5.48 -12.58
N VAL A 206 7.01 6.23 -13.62
CA VAL A 206 5.74 6.08 -14.31
C VAL A 206 5.91 6.05 -15.83
N ARG A 207 4.90 5.50 -16.50
CA ARG A 207 4.71 5.65 -17.94
C ARG A 207 3.50 6.54 -18.18
N ALA A 208 3.51 7.26 -19.29
CA ALA A 208 2.35 8.01 -19.74
C ALA A 208 1.25 7.04 -20.19
N ASP A 209 0.30 6.76 -19.30
CA ASP A 209 -0.85 5.88 -19.52
C ASP A 209 -2.13 6.55 -18.99
N ASN A 210 -3.29 5.94 -19.25
CA ASN A 210 -4.58 6.50 -18.80
C ASN A 210 -4.66 6.70 -17.28
N LEU A 211 -3.89 5.95 -16.48
CA LEU A 211 -3.93 6.01 -15.03
C LEU A 211 -3.14 7.22 -14.52
N THR A 212 -1.94 7.45 -15.04
CA THR A 212 -1.07 8.54 -14.58
C THR A 212 -1.47 9.88 -15.19
N LEU A 213 -1.84 9.89 -16.47
CA LEU A 213 -2.35 11.09 -17.15
C LEU A 213 -3.74 11.50 -16.63
N GLY A 214 -4.48 10.56 -16.03
CA GLY A 214 -5.77 10.86 -15.42
C GLY A 214 -5.72 11.85 -14.27
N ALA A 215 -4.62 11.88 -13.52
CA ALA A 215 -4.45 12.86 -12.45
C ALA A 215 -4.41 14.31 -12.96
N LEU A 216 -3.79 14.56 -14.11
CA LEU A 216 -3.70 15.90 -14.71
C LEU A 216 -5.09 16.45 -15.07
N VAL A 217 -5.92 15.61 -15.70
CA VAL A 217 -7.30 15.98 -16.02
C VAL A 217 -8.15 16.08 -14.75
N LYS A 218 -7.99 15.14 -13.81
CA LYS A 218 -8.72 15.14 -12.53
C LYS A 218 -8.51 16.44 -11.77
N CYS A 219 -7.28 16.95 -11.75
CA CYS A 219 -6.97 18.21 -11.10
C CYS A 219 -7.84 19.36 -11.64
N ARG A 220 -7.87 19.53 -12.97
CA ARG A 220 -8.68 20.57 -13.62
C ARG A 220 -10.17 20.43 -13.35
N LEU A 221 -10.67 19.18 -13.36
CA LEU A 221 -12.06 18.89 -13.00
C LEU A 221 -12.37 19.28 -11.54
N ASN A 222 -11.45 19.01 -10.60
CA ASN A 222 -11.60 19.37 -9.19
C ASN A 222 -11.52 20.88 -8.96
N SER A 223 -10.72 21.61 -9.75
CA SER A 223 -10.67 23.08 -9.72
C SER A 223 -11.97 23.74 -10.26
N GLY A 224 -12.91 22.97 -10.81
CA GLY A 224 -14.17 23.47 -11.37
C GLY A 224 -14.06 24.04 -12.79
N ASP A 225 -12.87 24.01 -13.40
CA ASP A 225 -12.63 24.52 -14.74
C ASP A 225 -12.81 23.40 -15.79
N LEU A 226 -14.06 23.19 -16.20
CA LEU A 226 -14.40 22.18 -17.20
C LEU A 226 -13.75 22.46 -18.57
N ALA A 227 -13.63 23.73 -18.96
CA ALA A 227 -13.03 24.10 -20.25
C ALA A 227 -11.54 23.77 -20.28
N ALA A 228 -10.80 24.09 -19.21
CA ALA A 228 -9.40 23.69 -19.08
C ALA A 228 -9.26 22.17 -19.00
N ALA A 229 -10.15 21.46 -18.31
CA ALA A 229 -10.12 20.01 -18.23
C ALA A 229 -10.26 19.34 -19.62
N VAL A 230 -11.17 19.83 -20.46
CA VAL A 230 -11.32 19.33 -21.83
C VAL A 230 -10.09 19.65 -22.67
N THR A 231 -9.55 20.86 -22.56
CA THR A 231 -8.34 21.30 -23.29
C THR A 231 -7.11 20.46 -22.90
N GLU A 232 -6.97 20.14 -21.62
CA GLU A 232 -5.92 19.26 -21.10
C GLU A 232 -6.09 17.84 -21.66
N ALA A 233 -7.31 17.28 -21.65
CA ALA A 233 -7.61 15.96 -22.19
C ALA A 233 -7.34 15.89 -23.70
N GLU A 234 -7.65 16.94 -24.47
CA GLU A 234 -7.33 17.03 -25.90
C GLU A 234 -5.81 17.06 -26.15
N THR A 235 -5.08 17.80 -25.33
CA THR A 235 -3.62 17.90 -25.42
C THR A 235 -2.98 16.53 -25.15
N ILE A 236 -3.47 15.82 -24.14
CA ILE A 236 -3.06 14.46 -23.82
C ILE A 236 -3.40 13.50 -24.96
N LEU A 237 -4.60 13.59 -25.54
CA LEU A 237 -5.01 12.75 -26.67
C LEU A 237 -4.12 12.96 -27.89
N LYS A 238 -3.77 14.21 -28.23
CA LYS A 238 -2.88 14.52 -29.35
C LYS A 238 -1.49 13.93 -29.15
N LYS A 239 -0.94 14.05 -27.94
CA LYS A 239 0.43 13.65 -27.59
C LYS A 239 0.61 12.14 -27.33
N TYR A 240 -0.29 11.54 -26.53
CA TYR A 240 -0.15 10.18 -26.03
C TYR A 240 -1.16 9.20 -26.63
N LYS A 241 -2.08 9.66 -27.49
CA LYS A 241 -3.11 8.84 -28.15
C LYS A 241 -4.01 8.10 -27.16
N CYS A 242 -4.23 8.69 -25.99
CA CYS A 242 -5.10 8.16 -24.96
C CYS A 242 -6.00 9.27 -24.40
N LEU A 243 -7.19 8.90 -23.92
CA LEU A 243 -8.17 9.84 -23.38
C LEU A 243 -8.48 9.47 -21.93
N PRO A 244 -7.67 9.93 -20.97
CA PRO A 244 -7.91 9.65 -19.56
C PRO A 244 -9.20 10.35 -19.10
N MET A 245 -9.82 9.83 -18.02
CA MET A 245 -11.00 10.43 -17.38
C MET A 245 -12.22 10.64 -18.28
N ARG A 246 -12.29 9.98 -19.44
CA ARG A 246 -13.37 10.17 -20.45
C ARG A 246 -14.79 10.12 -19.87
N ILE A 247 -15.06 9.18 -18.95
CA ILE A 247 -16.39 9.02 -18.34
C ILE A 247 -16.70 10.19 -17.42
N GLU A 248 -15.73 10.62 -16.60
CA GLU A 248 -15.91 11.75 -15.69
C GLU A 248 -16.12 13.06 -16.46
N ILE A 249 -15.33 13.31 -17.51
CA ILE A 249 -15.53 14.47 -18.39
C ILE A 249 -16.96 14.48 -18.96
N LEU A 250 -17.44 13.35 -19.47
CA LEU A 250 -18.80 13.24 -20.03
C LEU A 250 -19.87 13.53 -18.97
N ILE A 251 -19.71 13.02 -17.75
CA ILE A 251 -20.64 13.31 -16.64
C ILE A 251 -20.68 14.82 -16.36
N HIS A 252 -19.52 15.48 -16.26
CA HIS A 252 -19.45 16.92 -16.03
C HIS A 252 -20.08 17.73 -17.18
N LEU A 253 -19.87 17.33 -18.44
CA LEU A 253 -20.49 17.95 -19.60
C LEU A 253 -22.03 17.82 -19.57
N ILE A 254 -22.55 16.64 -19.26
CA ILE A 254 -24.00 16.42 -19.16
C ILE A 254 -24.61 17.29 -18.06
N HIS A 255 -23.95 17.38 -16.89
CA HIS A 255 -24.42 18.24 -15.80
C HIS A 255 -24.38 19.73 -16.19
N HIS A 256 -23.30 20.18 -16.83
CA HIS A 256 -23.20 21.55 -17.32
C HIS A 256 -24.32 21.91 -18.31
N LEU A 257 -24.62 21.01 -19.26
CA LEU A 257 -25.69 21.20 -20.25
C LEU A 257 -27.09 21.23 -19.59
N LYS A 258 -27.33 20.39 -18.58
CA LYS A 258 -28.60 20.41 -17.83
C LYS A 258 -28.80 21.73 -17.08
N CYS A 259 -27.79 22.21 -16.37
CA CYS A 259 -27.86 23.48 -15.65
C CYS A 259 -28.14 24.65 -16.60
N GLN A 260 -27.54 24.66 -17.80
CA GLN A 260 -27.82 25.70 -18.81
C GLN A 260 -29.27 25.67 -19.29
N ASN A 261 -29.82 24.47 -19.54
CA ASN A 261 -31.21 24.33 -19.99
C ASN A 261 -32.22 24.74 -18.90
N GLU A 262 -31.96 24.41 -17.64
CA GLU A 262 -32.80 24.82 -16.50
C GLU A 262 -32.75 26.35 -16.31
N SER A 263 -31.57 26.96 -16.41
CA SER A 263 -31.39 28.42 -16.33
C SER A 263 -32.11 29.17 -17.46
N MET A 264 -32.23 28.56 -18.65
CA MET A 264 -33.01 29.09 -19.76
C MET A 264 -34.53 28.96 -19.54
N SER A 265 -34.99 27.91 -18.86
CA SER A 265 -36.41 27.74 -18.54
C SER A 265 -36.94 28.72 -17.49
N CYS A 266 -36.06 29.34 -16.70
CA CYS A 266 -36.43 30.39 -15.73
C CYS A 266 -36.61 31.79 -16.34
N LEU A 267 -36.25 31.97 -17.61
CA LEU A 267 -36.26 33.27 -18.29
C LEU A 267 -37.40 33.44 -19.31
N ASP A 268 -38.37 32.51 -19.36
CA ASP A 268 -39.42 32.54 -20.38
C ASP A 268 -40.82 32.23 -19.84
N GLU A 269 -41.30 33.04 -18.88
CA GLU A 269 -42.73 33.12 -18.56
C GLU A 269 -43.32 34.55 -18.69
N SER A 270 -42.49 35.59 -18.87
CA SER A 270 -42.99 36.97 -19.00
C SER A 270 -43.09 37.49 -20.44
N SER A 271 -42.83 36.66 -21.46
CA SER A 271 -42.82 37.10 -22.87
C SER A 271 -43.96 36.56 -23.73
N TRP A 272 -44.90 35.79 -23.18
CA TRP A 272 -46.04 35.23 -23.93
C TRP A 272 -47.32 36.08 -23.93
N ASP A 273 -47.41 37.15 -23.11
CA ASP A 273 -48.63 37.97 -23.00
C ASP A 273 -48.73 39.18 -23.94
N VAL A 274 -47.82 39.35 -24.91
CA VAL A 274 -47.83 40.53 -25.81
C VAL A 274 -48.31 40.23 -27.24
N VAL A 275 -48.63 38.98 -27.59
CA VAL A 275 -49.00 38.61 -28.99
C VAL A 275 -50.45 38.17 -29.18
N VAL A 276 -51.32 38.23 -28.15
CA VAL A 276 -52.75 37.92 -28.30
C VAL A 276 -53.62 39.09 -27.83
N GLY A 277 -53.60 40.20 -28.59
CA GLY A 277 -54.37 41.38 -28.21
C GLY A 277 -54.53 42.43 -29.30
N THR A 278 -54.81 42.04 -30.55
CA THR A 278 -55.23 43.02 -31.58
C THR A 278 -56.13 42.40 -32.65
N VAL A 279 -57.30 41.87 -32.26
CA VAL A 279 -58.50 41.84 -33.13
C VAL A 279 -59.75 41.84 -32.25
N ALA A 280 -60.29 43.02 -31.93
CA ALA A 280 -61.72 43.25 -31.67
C ALA A 280 -61.98 44.73 -31.31
N SER A 281 -62.25 45.54 -32.33
CA SER A 281 -63.21 46.66 -32.31
C SER A 281 -63.28 47.28 -33.70
#